data_AF-A0A0Q4RFE7-F1
#
_entry.id   AF-A0A0Q4RFE7-F1
#
_cell.length_a   1.000
_cell.length_b   1.000
_cell.length_c   1.000
_cell.angle_alpha   90.00
_cell.angle_beta   90.00
_cell.angle_gamma   90.00
#
_symmetry.space_group_name_H-M   'P 1'
#
loop_
_entity.id
_entity.type
_entity.pdbx_description
1 polymer ?
#
loop_
_entity_poly.entity_id
_entity_poly.type
_entity_poly.pdbx_seq_one_letter_code
_entity_poly.pdbx_strand_id
1 'polypeptide(L)'
;MAKRLGSTTYSRNLKRFSSHARYFIKKLGCEQNEQLNFILVHDDKNKNTKYSSTSKHPAMTLHKPLSLLESHTPQFTLFTKRNKRIHVLSQNKKGYAVFMEINYRESKTSDFKKIRAQFIDVDLNKISVHLDTKEQVKQMIETIQSDPAEQLQSITVKKNKKGQYHLLALRKKQRVAKLKNAFIKKFKTHIKDTMIVETKNGYHIYWVIQGGSVSKFVPIQKALAKKFSSDPMITNLSRVMRIPGFYHMKNPRSPFMVRVKQLGRKKPFSQAEIIQSLALKPFN
;
A
#
# COMPACT_ATOMS: atom_id res chain seq x y z
N MET A 1 -13.19 -14.31 22.16
CA MET A 1 -11.87 -14.91 21.91
C MET A 1 -11.58 -14.95 20.40
N ALA A 2 -10.63 -14.17 19.88
CA ALA A 2 -10.27 -14.21 18.46
C ALA A 2 -9.13 -15.22 18.23
N LYS A 3 -9.42 -16.30 17.49
CA LYS A 3 -8.46 -17.36 17.11
C LYS A 3 -7.23 -16.72 16.45
N ARG A 4 -6.03 -17.02 16.97
CA ARG A 4 -4.77 -16.88 16.19
C ARG A 4 -5.01 -17.54 14.83
N LEU A 5 -4.51 -16.97 13.73
CA LEU A 5 -4.43 -17.76 12.50
C LEU A 5 -3.64 -19.03 12.86
N GLY A 6 -4.29 -20.20 12.82
CA GLY A 6 -3.60 -21.46 13.02
C GLY A 6 -2.43 -21.55 12.04
N SER A 7 -1.30 -22.09 12.50
CA SER A 7 -0.08 -22.30 11.68
C SER A 7 -0.44 -22.84 10.27
N THR A 8 -1.43 -23.71 10.19
CA THR A 8 -1.99 -24.28 8.96
C THR A 8 -2.54 -23.24 7.97
N THR A 9 -3.35 -22.27 8.41
CA THR A 9 -3.91 -21.23 7.52
C THR A 9 -2.82 -20.27 7.06
N TYR A 10 -1.85 -19.96 7.93
CA TYR A 10 -0.69 -19.16 7.56
C TYR A 10 0.11 -19.83 6.44
N SER A 11 0.48 -21.10 6.64
CA SER A 11 1.26 -21.88 5.67
C SER A 11 0.52 -22.11 4.36
N ARG A 12 -0.80 -22.38 4.41
CA ARG A 12 -1.64 -22.56 3.22
C ARG A 12 -1.67 -21.31 2.34
N ASN A 13 -1.92 -20.15 2.94
CA ASN A 13 -1.93 -18.87 2.21
C ASN A 13 -0.54 -18.53 1.67
N LEU A 14 0.53 -18.77 2.45
CA LEU A 14 1.90 -18.55 1.99
C LEU A 14 2.21 -19.41 0.75
N LYS A 15 1.87 -20.70 0.77
CA LYS A 15 2.04 -21.58 -0.41
C LYS A 15 1.26 -21.03 -1.61
N ARG A 16 -0.04 -20.72 -1.41
CA ARG A 16 -0.95 -20.25 -2.46
C ARG A 16 -0.51 -18.96 -3.13
N PHE A 17 0.06 -18.02 -2.37
CA PHE A 17 0.38 -16.68 -2.86
C PHE A 17 1.89 -16.42 -2.98
N SER A 18 2.71 -17.47 -2.88
CA SER A 18 4.18 -17.37 -2.86
C SER A 18 4.77 -16.72 -4.12
N SER A 19 4.16 -16.90 -5.28
CA SER A 19 4.62 -16.32 -6.55
C SER A 19 4.12 -14.89 -6.81
N HIS A 20 3.24 -14.36 -5.95
CA HIS A 20 2.58 -13.08 -6.22
C HIS A 20 3.55 -11.89 -6.23
N ALA A 21 4.62 -11.93 -5.44
CA ALA A 21 5.67 -10.92 -5.48
C ALA A 21 6.31 -10.84 -6.88
N ARG A 22 6.65 -12.00 -7.46
CA ARG A 22 7.24 -12.10 -8.79
C ARG A 22 6.29 -11.62 -9.88
N TYR A 23 5.02 -12.02 -9.83
CA TYR A 23 4.02 -11.56 -10.81
C TYR A 23 3.80 -10.05 -10.75
N PHE A 24 3.72 -9.49 -9.54
CA PHE A 24 3.60 -8.05 -9.33
C PHE A 24 4.78 -7.29 -9.94
N ILE A 25 6.01 -7.72 -9.64
CA ILE A 25 7.23 -7.07 -10.16
C ILE A 25 7.34 -7.21 -11.67
N LYS A 26 7.07 -8.41 -12.21
CA LYS A 26 7.04 -8.64 -13.67
C LYS A 26 6.01 -7.75 -14.36
N LYS A 27 4.84 -7.57 -13.74
CA LYS A 27 3.77 -6.75 -14.30
C LYS A 27 4.14 -5.27 -14.38
N LEU A 28 4.96 -4.76 -13.46
CA LEU A 28 5.46 -3.39 -13.50
C LEU A 28 6.50 -3.12 -14.60
N GLY A 29 6.84 -4.11 -15.42
CA GLY A 29 7.77 -3.94 -16.54
C GLY A 29 9.21 -3.64 -16.09
N CYS A 30 9.64 -4.21 -14.97
CA CYS A 30 11.04 -4.14 -14.56
C CYS A 30 11.92 -4.90 -15.56
N GLU A 31 13.09 -4.34 -15.88
CA GLU A 31 14.09 -4.87 -16.80
C GLU A 31 15.19 -5.63 -16.03
N GLN A 32 15.83 -6.58 -16.69
CA GLN A 32 16.71 -7.56 -16.04
C GLN A 32 17.98 -6.93 -15.43
N ASN A 33 18.48 -5.87 -16.03
CA ASN A 33 19.65 -5.11 -15.57
C ASN A 33 19.34 -4.10 -14.45
N GLU A 34 18.07 -3.91 -14.10
CA GLU A 34 17.69 -2.91 -13.11
C GLU A 34 17.86 -3.42 -11.69
N GLN A 35 18.39 -2.56 -10.83
CA GLN A 35 18.40 -2.78 -9.40
C GLN A 35 17.07 -2.30 -8.78
N LEU A 36 16.37 -3.20 -8.12
CA LEU A 36 15.12 -2.89 -7.43
C LEU A 36 15.38 -2.49 -5.98
N ASN A 37 14.68 -1.45 -5.52
CA ASN A 37 14.81 -0.90 -4.18
C ASN A 37 13.64 -1.31 -3.29
N PHE A 38 13.96 -1.78 -2.09
CA PHE A 38 13.02 -2.28 -1.11
C PHE A 38 13.22 -1.59 0.23
N ILE A 39 12.17 -1.58 1.04
CA ILE A 39 12.25 -1.21 2.44
C ILE A 39 11.43 -2.17 3.28
N LEU A 40 12.06 -2.71 4.32
CA LEU A 40 11.37 -3.42 5.39
C LEU A 40 11.04 -2.42 6.48
N VAL A 41 9.79 -2.33 6.92
CA VAL A 41 9.36 -1.44 8.01
C VAL A 41 8.66 -2.26 9.07
N HIS A 42 9.03 -2.10 10.33
CA HIS A 42 8.40 -2.85 11.42
C HIS A 42 6.97 -2.35 11.65
N ASP A 43 5.96 -3.17 11.37
CA ASP A 43 4.55 -2.76 11.35
C ASP A 43 3.99 -2.41 12.76
N ASP A 44 4.57 -2.98 13.83
CA ASP A 44 4.09 -2.85 15.22
C ASP A 44 4.73 -1.68 16.01
N LYS A 45 5.79 -1.08 15.50
CA LYS A 45 6.55 -0.06 16.25
C LYS A 45 6.04 1.34 15.92
N ASN A 46 5.34 1.96 16.88
CA ASN A 46 5.02 3.39 16.86
C ASN A 46 6.30 4.22 16.68
N LYS A 47 6.22 5.33 15.94
CA LYS A 47 7.33 6.24 15.62
C LYS A 47 7.96 6.96 16.84
N ASN A 48 7.51 6.70 18.08
CA ASN A 48 7.86 7.49 19.26
C ASN A 48 8.85 6.83 20.24
N THR A 49 9.36 5.63 19.99
CA THR A 49 10.38 5.01 20.87
C THR A 49 11.79 5.42 20.42
N LYS A 50 12.57 6.07 21.29
CA LYS A 50 14.02 6.29 21.10
C LYS A 50 14.71 4.93 20.97
N TYR A 51 15.56 4.75 19.96
CA TYR A 51 16.25 3.48 19.71
C TYR A 51 17.76 3.61 19.97
N SER A 52 18.31 2.68 20.76
CA SER A 52 19.77 2.51 20.93
C SER A 52 20.34 1.71 19.76
N SER A 53 21.65 1.87 19.51
CA SER A 53 22.44 1.29 18.41
C SER A 53 22.41 -0.24 18.30
N THR A 54 21.93 -0.95 19.33
CA THR A 54 21.82 -2.41 19.37
C THR A 54 20.39 -2.93 19.15
N SER A 55 19.39 -2.05 18.97
CA SER A 55 17.97 -2.41 18.88
C SER A 55 17.43 -2.43 17.43
N LYS A 56 16.66 -3.48 17.10
CA LYS A 56 15.96 -3.73 15.81
C LYS A 56 15.55 -2.43 15.07
N HIS A 57 16.29 -2.05 14.02
CA HIS A 57 16.04 -0.84 13.24
C HIS A 57 14.57 -0.72 12.80
N PRO A 58 13.95 0.47 12.91
CA PRO A 58 12.54 0.66 12.55
C PRO A 58 12.29 0.42 11.06
N ALA A 59 13.31 0.64 10.23
CA ALA A 59 13.29 0.30 8.82
C ALA A 59 14.66 -0.19 8.32
N MET A 60 14.67 -1.05 7.30
CA MET A 60 15.86 -1.51 6.60
C MET A 60 15.70 -1.27 5.11
N THR A 61 16.58 -0.46 4.52
CA THR A 61 16.66 -0.34 3.05
C THR A 61 17.42 -1.53 2.50
N LEU A 62 16.83 -2.19 1.51
CA LEU A 62 17.40 -3.35 0.84
C LEU A 62 17.33 -3.15 -0.67
N HIS A 63 18.13 -3.91 -1.40
CA HIS A 63 18.13 -3.89 -2.85
C HIS A 63 18.38 -5.29 -3.43
N LYS A 64 18.05 -5.47 -4.71
CA LYS A 64 18.44 -6.64 -5.48
C LYS A 64 18.31 -6.39 -6.99
N PRO A 65 19.26 -6.86 -7.82
CA PRO A 65 19.06 -6.92 -9.28
C PRO A 65 17.87 -7.80 -9.64
N LEU A 66 17.05 -7.39 -10.62
CA LEU A 66 15.89 -8.18 -11.04
C LEU A 66 16.30 -9.57 -11.55
N SER A 67 17.42 -9.67 -12.27
CA SER A 67 17.96 -10.93 -12.80
C SER A 67 18.19 -12.01 -11.76
N LEU A 68 18.43 -11.63 -10.50
CA LEU A 68 18.69 -12.54 -9.38
C LEU A 68 17.45 -12.80 -8.52
N LEU A 69 16.31 -12.18 -8.84
CA LEU A 69 15.13 -12.20 -7.99
C LEU A 69 14.43 -13.56 -8.00
N GLU A 70 14.20 -14.14 -6.83
CA GLU A 70 13.54 -15.43 -6.71
C GLU A 70 12.05 -15.34 -7.08
N SER A 71 11.53 -16.45 -7.61
CA SER A 71 10.14 -16.53 -8.03
C SER A 71 9.15 -16.69 -6.87
N HIS A 72 9.61 -17.17 -5.71
CA HIS A 72 8.74 -17.52 -4.58
C HIS A 72 9.16 -16.86 -3.28
N THR A 73 8.18 -16.35 -2.53
CA THR A 73 8.38 -15.69 -1.23
C THR A 73 9.24 -16.46 -0.22
N PRO A 74 9.12 -17.80 -0.05
CA PRO A 74 9.95 -18.54 0.90
C PRO A 74 11.44 -18.55 0.59
N GLN A 75 11.85 -18.24 -0.64
CA GLN A 75 13.26 -18.17 -1.06
C GLN A 75 13.72 -16.71 -1.21
N PHE A 76 12.81 -15.75 -1.06
CA PHE A 76 13.05 -14.36 -1.43
C PHE A 76 14.08 -13.72 -0.50
N THR A 77 15.25 -13.43 -1.06
CA THR A 77 16.36 -12.78 -0.36
C THR A 77 16.63 -11.42 -0.96
N LEU A 78 17.11 -10.49 -0.12
CA LEU A 78 17.53 -9.15 -0.54
C LEU A 78 18.85 -8.78 0.14
N PHE A 79 19.53 -7.75 -0.36
CA PHE A 79 20.82 -7.31 0.16
C PHE A 79 20.72 -5.96 0.87
N THR A 80 21.43 -5.81 1.99
CA THR A 80 21.69 -4.48 2.56
C THR A 80 22.69 -3.71 1.71
N LYS A 81 22.89 -2.41 1.97
CA LYS A 81 23.96 -1.62 1.32
C LYS A 81 25.36 -2.21 1.48
N ARG A 82 25.60 -3.00 2.54
CA ARG A 82 26.88 -3.69 2.80
C ARG A 82 26.87 -5.14 2.28
N ASN A 83 26.01 -5.45 1.30
CA ASN A 83 25.85 -6.77 0.68
C ASN A 83 25.51 -7.91 1.65
N LYS A 84 25.00 -7.61 2.85
CA LYS A 84 24.52 -8.63 3.77
C LYS A 84 23.20 -9.21 3.26
N ARG A 85 23.13 -10.52 3.06
CA ARG A 85 21.92 -11.23 2.65
C ARG A 85 20.87 -11.24 3.77
N ILE A 86 19.65 -10.85 3.44
CA ILE A 86 18.49 -10.82 4.34
C ILE A 86 17.41 -11.73 3.78
N HIS A 87 17.00 -12.72 4.58
CA HIS A 87 15.86 -13.57 4.26
C HIS A 87 14.54 -12.83 4.60
N VAL A 88 13.81 -12.42 3.57
CA VAL A 88 12.71 -11.45 3.71
C VAL A 88 11.54 -12.03 4.50
N LEU A 89 11.13 -13.27 4.21
CA LEU A 89 10.03 -13.91 4.91
C LEU A 89 10.33 -14.09 6.41
N SER A 90 11.58 -14.31 6.79
CA SER A 90 11.98 -14.40 8.21
C SER A 90 11.80 -13.06 8.92
N GLN A 91 12.11 -11.95 8.26
CA GLN A 91 11.83 -10.62 8.81
C GLN A 91 10.33 -10.32 8.83
N ASN A 92 9.59 -10.78 7.83
CA ASN A 92 8.13 -10.63 7.81
C ASN A 92 7.46 -11.35 8.99
N LYS A 93 7.91 -12.57 9.33
CA LYS A 93 7.48 -13.27 10.56
C LYS A 93 7.80 -12.50 11.84
N LYS A 94 8.89 -11.71 11.85
CA LYS A 94 9.28 -10.83 12.96
C LYS A 94 8.51 -9.50 13.01
N GLY A 95 7.54 -9.28 12.11
CA GLY A 95 6.69 -8.09 12.09
C GLY A 95 7.08 -7.02 11.06
N TYR A 96 8.07 -7.27 10.19
CA TYR A 96 8.41 -6.33 9.13
C TYR A 96 7.49 -6.44 7.93
N ALA A 97 6.84 -5.36 7.54
CA ALA A 97 6.20 -5.25 6.24
C ALA A 97 7.22 -5.01 5.13
N VAL A 98 6.96 -5.59 3.97
CA VAL A 98 7.83 -5.53 2.79
C VAL A 98 7.26 -4.55 1.79
N PHE A 99 8.04 -3.53 1.45
CA PHE A 99 7.68 -2.53 0.45
C PHE A 99 8.72 -2.44 -0.67
N MET A 100 8.28 -2.04 -1.86
CA MET A 100 9.12 -1.74 -3.02
C MET A 100 8.89 -0.30 -3.48
N GLU A 101 9.93 0.39 -3.89
CA GLU A 101 9.81 1.64 -4.67
C GLU A 101 9.25 1.30 -6.05
N ILE A 102 8.18 1.98 -6.47
CA ILE A 102 7.47 1.63 -7.70
C ILE A 102 8.14 2.22 -8.94
N ASN A 103 8.42 3.53 -8.92
CA ASN A 103 9.09 4.19 -10.03
C ASN A 103 10.60 3.98 -9.95
N TYR A 104 11.28 4.03 -11.09
CA TYR A 104 12.68 3.64 -11.18
C TYR A 104 13.63 4.83 -11.24
N ARG A 105 14.76 4.65 -10.57
CA ARG A 105 15.96 5.48 -10.57
C ARG A 105 17.13 4.59 -10.20
N GLU A 106 18.33 4.95 -10.66
CA GLU A 106 19.54 4.15 -10.46
C GLU A 106 20.00 4.13 -9.00
N SER A 107 19.90 5.29 -8.35
CA SER A 107 20.27 5.46 -6.95
C SER A 107 19.25 6.31 -6.21
N LYS A 108 19.35 6.37 -4.88
CA LYS A 108 18.45 7.21 -4.08
C LYS A 108 18.62 8.71 -4.30
N THR A 109 19.70 9.14 -4.92
CA THR A 109 20.01 10.55 -5.19
C THR A 109 19.84 10.91 -6.66
N SER A 110 19.75 9.92 -7.56
CA SER A 110 19.52 10.17 -8.98
C SER A 110 18.07 10.53 -9.28
N ASP A 111 17.86 11.19 -10.42
CA ASP A 111 16.55 11.45 -10.96
C ASP A 111 15.79 10.17 -11.31
N PHE A 112 14.46 10.30 -11.34
CA PHE A 112 13.58 9.23 -11.80
C PHE A 112 13.68 9.09 -13.31
N LYS A 113 14.02 7.87 -13.76
CA LYS A 113 14.18 7.55 -15.18
C LYS A 113 12.92 6.93 -15.78
N LYS A 114 12.10 6.23 -15.00
CA LYS A 114 10.89 5.55 -15.50
C LYS A 114 9.72 5.62 -14.54
N ILE A 115 8.56 6.00 -15.08
CA ILE A 115 7.26 5.86 -14.42
C ILE A 115 6.67 4.50 -14.77
N ARG A 116 6.61 3.59 -13.79
CA ARG A 116 6.09 2.22 -14.01
C ARG A 116 4.59 2.12 -13.88
N ALA A 117 3.99 3.01 -13.11
CA ALA A 117 2.56 3.04 -12.88
C ALA A 117 2.13 4.39 -12.33
N GLN A 118 0.86 4.73 -12.58
CA GLN A 118 0.09 5.59 -11.69
C GLN A 118 -0.67 4.71 -10.69
N PHE A 119 -0.81 5.12 -9.44
CA PHE A 119 -1.33 4.20 -8.42
C PHE A 119 -2.06 4.87 -7.27
N ILE A 120 -3.11 4.23 -6.75
CA ILE A 120 -3.83 4.72 -5.57
C ILE A 120 -3.72 3.75 -4.40
N ASP A 121 -3.80 4.26 -3.17
CA ASP A 121 -3.92 3.49 -1.93
C ASP A 121 -5.25 3.80 -1.26
N VAL A 122 -6.18 2.87 -1.37
CA VAL A 122 -7.53 2.98 -0.85
C VAL A 122 -7.58 2.30 0.52
N ASP A 123 -7.72 3.09 1.58
CA ASP A 123 -7.91 2.60 2.95
C ASP A 123 -9.37 2.82 3.38
N LEU A 124 -10.14 1.74 3.43
CA LEU A 124 -11.56 1.77 3.76
C LEU A 124 -11.81 1.55 5.26
N ASN A 125 -10.78 1.36 6.08
CA ASN A 125 -10.97 1.05 7.49
C ASN A 125 -11.26 2.27 8.35
N LYS A 126 -10.89 3.46 7.91
CA LYS A 126 -10.96 4.65 8.75
C LYS A 126 -11.82 5.75 8.16
N ILE A 127 -12.48 6.48 9.05
CA ILE A 127 -12.93 7.85 8.83
C ILE A 127 -11.90 8.73 9.54
N SER A 128 -11.28 9.64 8.81
CA SER A 128 -10.22 10.51 9.33
C SER A 128 -10.48 11.93 8.88
N VAL A 129 -10.90 12.77 9.82
CA VAL A 129 -11.31 14.15 9.52
C VAL A 129 -10.62 15.10 10.49
N HIS A 130 -10.19 16.25 9.96
CA HIS A 130 -9.70 17.37 10.77
C HIS A 130 -10.84 18.39 10.91
N LEU A 131 -11.09 18.84 12.13
CA LEU A 131 -12.22 19.69 12.51
C LEU A 131 -11.70 20.79 13.44
N ASP A 132 -12.27 21.99 13.34
CA ASP A 132 -11.73 23.16 14.03
C ASP A 132 -12.38 23.37 15.41
N THR A 133 -13.64 22.94 15.58
CA THR A 133 -14.41 23.14 16.83
C THR A 133 -14.86 21.82 17.47
N LYS A 134 -15.20 21.88 18.77
CA LYS A 134 -15.73 20.71 19.49
C LYS A 134 -17.15 20.35 19.02
N GLU A 135 -17.92 21.35 18.62
CA GLU A 135 -19.28 21.22 18.13
C GLU A 135 -19.29 20.43 16.82
N GLN A 136 -18.36 20.75 15.91
CA GLN A 136 -18.15 19.97 14.68
C GLN A 136 -17.75 18.52 14.98
N VAL A 137 -16.89 18.30 15.99
CA VAL A 137 -16.53 16.94 16.43
C VAL A 137 -17.75 16.18 16.92
N LYS A 138 -18.60 16.81 17.75
CA LYS A 138 -19.83 16.19 18.26
C LYS A 138 -20.79 15.83 17.13
N GLN A 139 -21.08 16.77 16.23
CA GLN A 139 -21.94 16.55 15.06
C GLN A 139 -21.41 15.42 14.16
N MET A 140 -20.10 15.36 13.93
CA MET A 140 -19.49 14.29 13.14
C MET A 140 -19.63 12.93 13.84
N ILE A 141 -19.44 12.85 15.16
CA ILE A 141 -19.64 11.61 15.91
C ILE A 141 -21.09 11.14 15.81
N GLU A 142 -22.06 12.04 16.04
CA GLU A 142 -23.49 11.74 15.94
C GLU A 142 -23.86 11.24 14.54
N THR A 143 -23.36 11.91 13.49
CA THR A 143 -23.58 11.53 12.09
C THR A 143 -23.03 10.13 11.78
N ILE A 144 -21.85 9.77 12.28
CA ILE A 144 -21.27 8.44 12.02
C ILE A 144 -22.04 7.38 12.81
N GLN A 145 -22.43 7.69 14.06
CA GLN A 145 -23.14 6.74 14.92
C GLN A 145 -24.59 6.51 14.51
N SER A 146 -25.22 7.48 13.84
CA SER A 146 -26.58 7.33 13.32
C SER A 146 -26.67 6.40 12.10
N ASP A 147 -25.56 6.10 11.42
CA ASP A 147 -25.51 5.07 10.37
C ASP A 147 -25.20 3.68 10.97
N PRO A 148 -26.20 2.81 11.20
CA PRO A 148 -25.97 1.47 11.74
C PRO A 148 -25.09 0.60 10.81
N ALA A 149 -24.98 0.96 9.52
CA ALA A 149 -24.15 0.23 8.57
C ALA A 149 -22.65 0.49 8.79
N GLU A 150 -22.24 1.59 9.42
CA GLU A 150 -20.81 1.92 9.61
C GLU A 150 -20.07 0.99 10.58
N GLN A 151 -20.78 0.37 11.53
CA GLN A 151 -20.26 -0.65 12.45
C GLN A 151 -18.83 -0.37 12.97
N LEU A 152 -18.70 0.62 13.85
CA LEU A 152 -17.39 1.08 14.34
C LEU A 152 -16.77 0.12 15.36
N GLN A 153 -15.44 0.05 15.34
CA GLN A 153 -14.61 -0.60 16.34
C GLN A 153 -14.17 0.39 17.43
N SER A 154 -13.82 1.62 17.05
CA SER A 154 -13.38 2.66 17.99
C SER A 154 -13.50 4.04 17.37
N ILE A 155 -13.69 5.07 18.21
CA ILE A 155 -13.55 6.48 17.84
C ILE A 155 -12.45 7.06 18.74
N THR A 156 -11.58 7.88 18.18
CA THR A 156 -10.55 8.61 18.92
C THR A 156 -10.50 10.04 18.41
N VAL A 157 -10.44 11.00 19.33
CA VAL A 157 -10.26 12.42 19.02
C VAL A 157 -8.96 12.89 19.64
N LYS A 158 -8.12 13.56 18.86
CA LYS A 158 -6.86 14.17 19.35
C LYS A 158 -6.80 15.61 18.92
N LYS A 159 -6.44 16.51 19.83
CA LYS A 159 -6.19 17.91 19.50
C LYS A 159 -4.72 18.07 19.10
N ASN A 160 -4.45 18.74 18.00
CA ASN A 160 -3.09 19.07 17.58
C ASN A 160 -2.61 20.36 18.26
N LYS A 161 -1.32 20.69 18.09
CA LYS A 161 -0.71 21.89 18.70
C LYS A 161 -1.35 23.22 18.22
N LYS A 162 -1.98 23.23 17.05
CA LYS A 162 -2.68 24.40 16.47
C LYS A 162 -4.12 24.51 16.95
N GLY A 163 -4.55 23.64 17.86
CA GLY A 163 -5.89 23.63 18.41
C GLY A 163 -6.94 22.88 17.58
N GLN A 164 -6.58 22.36 16.40
CA GLN A 164 -7.48 21.61 15.54
C GLN A 164 -7.64 20.17 16.04
N TYR A 165 -8.85 19.62 15.93
CA TYR A 165 -9.19 18.26 16.31
C TYR A 165 -8.99 17.30 15.14
N HIS A 166 -8.37 16.16 15.40
CA HIS A 166 -8.30 15.02 14.50
C HIS A 166 -9.20 13.92 15.05
N LEU A 167 -10.32 13.69 14.36
CA LEU A 167 -11.22 12.57 14.62
C LEU A 167 -10.80 11.38 13.76
N LEU A 168 -10.57 10.25 14.40
CA LEU A 168 -10.27 8.97 13.78
C LEU A 168 -11.26 7.91 14.26
N ALA A 169 -12.17 7.49 13.39
CA ALA A 169 -13.06 6.36 13.64
C ALA A 169 -12.58 5.14 12.84
N LEU A 170 -12.33 4.03 13.53
CA LEU A 170 -11.94 2.76 12.92
C LEU A 170 -13.15 1.85 12.80
N ARG A 171 -13.35 1.25 11.63
CA ARG A 171 -14.46 0.34 11.33
C ARG A 171 -14.13 -1.09 11.74
N LYS A 172 -15.15 -1.87 12.10
CA LYS A 172 -15.03 -3.33 12.28
C LYS A 172 -14.66 -4.01 10.96
N LYS A 173 -14.00 -5.16 11.05
CA LYS A 173 -13.55 -5.95 9.89
C LYS A 173 -14.70 -6.30 8.93
N GLN A 174 -15.89 -6.58 9.45
CA GLN A 174 -17.08 -6.91 8.67
C GLN A 174 -17.50 -5.74 7.77
N ARG A 175 -17.53 -4.51 8.29
CA ARG A 175 -17.80 -3.32 7.48
C ARG A 175 -16.74 -3.11 6.42
N VAL A 176 -15.45 -3.24 6.77
CA VAL A 176 -14.36 -3.12 5.78
C VAL A 176 -14.54 -4.11 4.63
N ALA A 177 -14.92 -5.36 4.92
CA ALA A 177 -15.18 -6.36 3.87
C ALA A 177 -16.35 -5.94 2.95
N LYS A 178 -17.45 -5.42 3.51
CA LYS A 178 -18.58 -4.89 2.73
C LYS A 178 -18.16 -3.70 1.86
N LEU A 179 -17.42 -2.74 2.42
CA LEU A 179 -16.92 -1.57 1.71
C LEU A 179 -15.94 -1.95 0.58
N LYS A 180 -15.09 -2.95 0.80
CA LYS A 180 -14.19 -3.47 -0.23
C LYS A 180 -14.96 -3.99 -1.45
N ASN A 181 -16.01 -4.77 -1.22
CA ASN A 181 -16.87 -5.25 -2.30
C ASN A 181 -17.63 -4.10 -2.98
N ALA A 182 -18.19 -3.17 -2.20
CA ALA A 182 -18.88 -2.00 -2.72
C ALA A 182 -17.96 -1.12 -3.58
N PHE A 183 -16.70 -0.92 -3.17
CA PHE A 183 -15.71 -0.16 -3.92
C PHE A 183 -15.45 -0.78 -5.30
N ILE A 184 -15.19 -2.10 -5.35
CA ILE A 184 -14.98 -2.80 -6.63
C ILE A 184 -16.22 -2.71 -7.51
N LYS A 185 -17.43 -2.83 -6.95
CA LYS A 185 -18.68 -2.70 -7.71
C LYS A 185 -18.84 -1.29 -8.27
N LYS A 186 -18.67 -0.26 -7.43
CA LYS A 186 -18.80 1.16 -7.78
C LYS A 186 -17.84 1.56 -8.90
N PHE A 187 -16.58 1.12 -8.82
CA PHE A 187 -15.54 1.53 -9.75
C PHE A 187 -15.20 0.48 -10.81
N LYS A 188 -16.01 -0.58 -10.96
CA LYS A 188 -15.73 -1.74 -11.82
C LYS A 188 -15.23 -1.34 -13.21
N THR A 189 -15.94 -0.45 -13.90
CA THR A 189 -15.59 -0.01 -15.26
C THR A 189 -14.29 0.79 -15.33
N HIS A 190 -13.95 1.52 -14.27
CA HIS A 190 -12.76 2.37 -14.19
C HIS A 190 -11.48 1.59 -13.85
N ILE A 191 -11.61 0.42 -13.20
CA ILE A 191 -10.48 -0.37 -12.70
C ILE A 191 -10.41 -1.79 -13.30
N LYS A 192 -11.30 -2.15 -14.22
CA LYS A 192 -11.36 -3.51 -14.81
C LYS A 192 -10.03 -3.96 -15.45
N ASP A 193 -9.26 -3.03 -15.97
CA ASP A 193 -8.02 -3.30 -16.70
C ASP A 193 -6.74 -3.03 -15.88
N THR A 194 -6.87 -2.62 -14.62
CA THR A 194 -5.74 -2.27 -13.76
C THR A 194 -5.18 -3.48 -13.02
N MET A 195 -3.95 -3.38 -12.52
CA MET A 195 -3.46 -4.36 -11.55
C MET A 195 -4.01 -3.96 -10.16
N ILE A 196 -4.67 -4.90 -9.48
CA ILE A 196 -5.26 -4.67 -8.14
C ILE A 196 -4.57 -5.59 -7.14
N VAL A 197 -3.93 -5.00 -6.15
CA VAL A 197 -3.38 -5.68 -4.98
C VAL A 197 -4.32 -5.46 -3.80
N GLU A 198 -4.83 -6.55 -3.25
CA GLU A 198 -5.65 -6.51 -2.05
C GLU A 198 -4.75 -6.37 -0.81
N THR A 199 -5.00 -5.32 -0.03
CA THR A 199 -4.39 -5.09 1.28
C THR A 199 -5.40 -5.34 2.40
N LYS A 200 -4.95 -5.23 3.65
CA LYS A 200 -5.79 -5.52 4.82
C LYS A 200 -7.05 -4.67 4.85
N ASN A 201 -6.90 -3.36 4.63
CA ASN A 201 -7.97 -2.39 4.80
C ASN A 201 -8.57 -1.90 3.49
N GLY A 202 -8.04 -2.30 2.34
CA GLY A 202 -8.58 -1.94 1.04
C GLY A 202 -7.71 -2.46 -0.11
N TYR A 203 -7.29 -1.57 -1.00
CA TYR A 203 -6.64 -1.93 -2.26
C TYR A 203 -5.53 -0.95 -2.62
N HIS A 204 -4.43 -1.48 -3.14
CA HIS A 204 -3.56 -0.73 -4.02
C HIS A 204 -3.97 -1.02 -5.46
N ILE A 205 -4.16 0.02 -6.27
CA ILE A 205 -4.57 -0.13 -7.67
C ILE A 205 -3.54 0.59 -8.55
N TYR A 206 -3.06 -0.11 -9.58
CA TYR A 206 -1.98 0.35 -10.44
C TYR A 206 -2.46 0.37 -11.89
N TRP A 207 -2.45 1.54 -12.50
CA TRP A 207 -2.42 1.70 -13.94
C TRP A 207 -0.96 1.59 -14.37
N VAL A 208 -0.57 0.37 -14.76
CA VAL A 208 0.80 0.07 -15.22
C VAL A 208 1.07 0.82 -16.52
N ILE A 209 2.20 1.52 -16.59
CA ILE A 209 2.55 2.44 -17.68
C ILE A 209 3.85 2.00 -18.35
N GLN A 210 3.94 2.30 -19.64
CA GLN A 210 5.18 2.29 -20.40
C GLN A 210 5.39 3.67 -21.04
N GLY A 211 6.61 4.20 -20.99
CA GLY A 211 6.94 5.52 -21.56
C GLY A 211 6.29 6.72 -20.86
N GLY A 212 6.01 6.61 -19.56
CA GLY A 212 5.38 7.71 -18.80
C GLY A 212 6.34 8.86 -18.52
N SER A 213 5.87 10.09 -18.70
CA SER A 213 6.60 11.30 -18.34
C SER A 213 6.60 11.53 -16.82
N VAL A 214 7.77 11.87 -16.28
CA VAL A 214 7.98 12.19 -14.87
C VAL A 214 7.19 13.44 -14.46
N SER A 215 7.20 14.50 -15.28
CA SER A 215 6.50 15.75 -14.97
C SER A 215 4.98 15.57 -14.88
N LYS A 216 4.42 14.64 -15.66
CA LYS A 216 2.99 14.31 -15.63
C LYS A 216 2.60 13.42 -14.44
N PHE A 217 3.56 12.88 -13.69
CA PHE A 217 3.26 11.92 -12.62
C PHE A 217 2.37 12.55 -11.55
N VAL A 218 2.85 13.62 -10.91
CA VAL A 218 2.19 14.25 -9.75
C VAL A 218 0.79 14.81 -10.09
N PRO A 219 0.60 15.56 -11.20
CA PRO A 219 -0.72 16.04 -11.63
C PRO A 219 -1.79 14.94 -11.72
N ILE A 220 -1.46 13.85 -12.44
CA ILE A 220 -2.37 12.73 -12.65
C ILE A 220 -2.60 11.98 -11.33
N GLN A 221 -1.55 11.79 -10.54
CA GLN A 221 -1.60 11.08 -9.27
C GLN A 221 -2.52 11.77 -8.26
N LYS A 222 -2.48 13.11 -8.20
CA LYS A 222 -3.42 13.94 -7.40
C LYS A 222 -4.86 13.80 -7.91
N ALA A 223 -5.07 13.84 -9.24
CA ALA A 223 -6.40 13.70 -9.83
C ALA A 223 -7.01 12.31 -9.57
N LEU A 224 -6.20 11.25 -9.64
CA LEU A 224 -6.59 9.90 -9.25
C LEU A 224 -6.97 9.83 -7.77
N ALA A 225 -6.14 10.38 -6.89
CA ALA A 225 -6.43 10.36 -5.46
C ALA A 225 -7.76 11.04 -5.13
N LYS A 226 -8.05 12.18 -5.78
CA LYS A 226 -9.35 12.86 -5.68
C LYS A 226 -10.49 12.01 -6.21
N LYS A 227 -10.39 11.47 -7.44
CA LYS A 227 -11.47 10.69 -8.09
C LYS A 227 -11.89 9.46 -7.28
N PHE A 228 -10.93 8.77 -6.68
CA PHE A 228 -11.17 7.52 -5.94
C PHE A 228 -11.23 7.70 -4.43
N SER A 229 -11.15 8.93 -3.92
CA SER A 229 -11.06 9.23 -2.49
C SER A 229 -9.97 8.41 -1.79
N SER A 230 -8.81 8.26 -2.44
CA SER A 230 -7.67 7.52 -1.91
C SER A 230 -6.78 8.42 -1.05
N ASP A 231 -5.71 7.86 -0.47
CA ASP A 231 -4.74 8.66 0.29
C ASP A 231 -4.16 9.81 -0.58
N PRO A 232 -4.36 11.09 -0.22
CA PRO A 232 -3.84 12.22 -1.00
C PRO A 232 -2.31 12.36 -0.92
N MET A 233 -1.66 11.71 0.05
CA MET A 233 -0.20 11.77 0.22
C MET A 233 0.55 10.85 -0.73
N ILE A 234 -0.16 10.01 -1.49
CA ILE A 234 0.45 9.04 -2.41
C ILE A 234 0.92 9.68 -3.74
N THR A 235 1.52 10.85 -3.67
CA THR A 235 1.82 11.70 -4.85
C THR A 235 3.29 11.81 -5.21
N ASN A 236 4.20 11.33 -4.36
CA ASN A 236 5.64 11.40 -4.62
C ASN A 236 6.14 10.22 -5.49
N LEU A 237 7.10 10.51 -6.35
CA LEU A 237 7.73 9.53 -7.26
C LEU A 237 8.41 8.37 -6.52
N SER A 238 9.03 8.66 -5.37
CA SER A 238 9.76 7.70 -4.52
C SER A 238 8.85 6.85 -3.63
N ARG A 239 7.54 6.83 -3.89
CA ARG A 239 6.59 6.13 -3.04
C ARG A 239 6.89 4.63 -3.05
N VAL A 240 7.01 4.09 -1.85
CA VAL A 240 7.12 2.65 -1.62
C VAL A 240 5.75 2.04 -1.32
N MET A 241 5.47 0.88 -1.90
CA MET A 241 4.18 0.19 -1.77
C MET A 241 4.37 -1.24 -1.27
N ARG A 242 3.41 -1.74 -0.49
CA ARG A 242 3.45 -3.12 0.02
C ARG A 242 3.45 -4.13 -1.11
N ILE A 243 4.34 -5.11 -1.01
CA ILE A 243 4.47 -6.18 -2.01
C ILE A 243 3.54 -7.35 -1.66
N PRO A 244 2.80 -7.91 -2.62
CA PRO A 244 2.00 -9.11 -2.41
C PRO A 244 2.86 -10.37 -2.21
N GLY A 245 2.27 -11.42 -1.62
CA GLY A 245 2.98 -12.65 -1.22
C GLY A 245 3.55 -12.59 0.20
N PHE A 246 3.50 -11.43 0.86
CA PHE A 246 3.90 -11.24 2.25
C PHE A 246 2.72 -10.83 3.13
N TYR A 247 2.84 -11.04 4.43
CA TYR A 247 1.81 -10.66 5.40
C TYR A 247 1.95 -9.20 5.83
N HIS A 248 0.82 -8.51 5.95
CA HIS A 248 0.66 -7.30 6.75
C HIS A 248 0.58 -7.71 8.23
N MET A 249 1.49 -7.19 9.05
CA MET A 249 1.75 -7.68 10.41
C MET A 249 1.41 -6.67 11.51
N LYS A 250 0.80 -5.51 11.19
CA LYS A 250 0.41 -4.48 12.16
C LYS A 250 -0.46 -4.96 13.32
N ASN A 251 -1.18 -6.05 13.12
CA ASN A 251 -1.76 -6.80 14.23
C ASN A 251 -1.32 -8.26 14.07
N PRO A 252 -0.29 -8.70 14.82
CA PRO A 252 0.24 -10.06 14.72
C PRO A 252 -0.79 -11.15 15.05
N ARG A 253 -1.86 -10.82 15.80
CA ARG A 253 -2.97 -11.74 16.10
C ARG A 253 -3.94 -11.92 14.93
N SER A 254 -3.93 -10.98 13.97
CA SER A 254 -4.75 -11.03 12.77
C SER A 254 -3.93 -10.56 11.55
N PRO A 255 -2.90 -11.34 11.15
CA PRO A 255 -2.10 -11.03 9.98
C PRO A 255 -2.96 -11.15 8.72
N PHE A 256 -2.63 -10.38 7.70
CA PHE A 256 -3.36 -10.38 6.43
C PHE A 256 -2.40 -10.63 5.27
N MET A 257 -2.65 -11.65 4.46
CA MET A 257 -1.84 -11.91 3.26
C MET A 257 -2.15 -10.86 2.20
N VAL A 258 -1.17 -9.98 1.91
CA VAL A 258 -1.27 -9.06 0.78
C VAL A 258 -1.16 -9.87 -0.51
N ARG A 259 -2.10 -9.69 -1.45
CA ARG A 259 -2.16 -10.54 -2.63
C ARG A 259 -2.60 -9.77 -3.86
N VAL A 260 -2.05 -10.11 -5.02
CA VAL A 260 -2.64 -9.73 -6.32
C VAL A 260 -4.04 -10.34 -6.41
N LYS A 261 -5.06 -9.50 -6.59
CA LYS A 261 -6.44 -9.88 -6.88
C LYS A 261 -6.72 -9.89 -8.38
N GLN A 262 -6.05 -9.01 -9.12
CA GLN A 262 -6.17 -8.86 -10.58
C GLN A 262 -4.82 -8.40 -11.13
N LEU A 263 -4.34 -9.01 -12.21
CA LEU A 263 -3.06 -8.62 -12.86
C LEU A 263 -3.20 -7.45 -13.84
N GLY A 264 -4.42 -7.11 -14.25
CA GLY A 264 -4.70 -6.09 -15.25
C GLY A 264 -4.35 -6.52 -16.67
N ARG A 265 -4.67 -5.66 -17.64
CA ARG A 265 -4.55 -5.94 -19.08
C ARG A 265 -3.11 -6.12 -19.55
N LYS A 266 -2.88 -6.83 -20.67
CA LYS A 266 -1.53 -7.12 -21.19
C LYS A 266 -0.76 -5.86 -21.61
N LYS A 267 -1.40 -4.97 -22.40
CA LYS A 267 -0.79 -3.72 -22.90
C LYS A 267 -0.74 -2.66 -21.78
N PRO A 268 0.41 -2.07 -21.45
CA PRO A 268 0.49 -0.96 -20.50
C PRO A 268 -0.26 0.29 -20.96
N PHE A 269 -0.69 1.11 -20.00
CA PHE A 269 -1.32 2.41 -20.21
C PHE A 269 -0.34 3.47 -20.68
N SER A 270 -0.83 4.38 -21.52
CA SER A 270 -0.25 5.71 -21.63
C SER A 270 -0.88 6.62 -20.57
N GLN A 271 -0.16 7.67 -20.17
CA GLN A 271 -0.72 8.67 -19.26
C GLN A 271 -1.93 9.39 -19.87
N ALA A 272 -1.94 9.61 -21.19
CA ALA A 272 -3.06 10.23 -21.90
C ALA A 272 -4.31 9.34 -21.87
N GLU A 273 -4.15 8.03 -22.08
CA GLU A 273 -5.24 7.06 -21.98
C GLU A 273 -5.87 7.05 -20.58
N ILE A 274 -5.06 7.13 -19.52
CA ILE A 274 -5.56 7.21 -18.14
C ILE A 274 -6.37 8.49 -17.94
N ILE A 275 -5.88 9.63 -18.41
CA ILE A 275 -6.58 10.91 -18.29
C ILE A 275 -7.94 10.84 -19.00
N GLN A 276 -7.95 10.39 -20.26
CA GLN A 276 -9.15 10.32 -21.09
C GLN A 276 -10.17 9.33 -20.54
N SER A 277 -9.76 8.07 -20.31
CA SER A 277 -10.67 6.99 -19.88
C SER A 277 -11.30 7.21 -18.51
N LEU A 278 -10.65 8.00 -17.65
CA LEU A 278 -11.14 8.33 -16.32
C LEU A 278 -11.70 9.76 -16.22
N ALA A 279 -11.73 10.51 -17.33
CA ALA A 279 -12.11 11.92 -17.37
C ALA A 279 -11.41 12.74 -16.25
N LEU A 280 -10.10 12.54 -16.10
CA LEU A 280 -9.32 13.25 -15.09
C LEU A 280 -9.13 14.72 -15.49
N LYS A 281 -9.10 15.58 -14.47
CA LYS A 281 -8.61 16.95 -14.58
C LYS A 281 -7.29 17.02 -13.79
N PRO A 282 -6.13 16.74 -14.42
CA PRO A 282 -4.85 16.89 -13.77
C PRO A 282 -4.66 18.31 -13.26
N PHE A 283 -4.02 18.43 -12.10
CA PHE A 283 -3.67 19.74 -11.57
C PHE A 283 -2.49 20.29 -12.38
N ASN A 284 -2.63 21.50 -12.93
CA ASN A 284 -1.51 22.20 -13.55
C ASN A 284 -0.37 22.42 -12.56
#